data_AF-A0A1C6VYC6-F1
#
_entry.id   AF-A0A1C6VYC6-F1
#
_cell.length_a   1.000
_cell.length_b   1.000
_cell.length_c   1.000
_cell.angle_alpha   90.00
_cell.angle_beta   90.00
_cell.angle_gamma   90.00
#
_symmetry.space_group_name_H-M   'P 1'
#
loop_
_entity.id
_entity.type
_entity.pdbx_description
1 polymer ?
#
loop_
_entity_poly.entity_id
_entity_poly.type
_entity_poly.pdbx_seq_one_letter_code
_entity_poly.pdbx_strand_id
1 'polypeptide(L)'
;MLSPAQLAGLAAGHGDDATLKVLRAGQLGRRRLLTVAAARAGGDGPSVRECLALLTRAERADPAAVAHVLAHPPVTGWATTALRGHPDAGYLAGLAVAAAVRAGLPFTLTVPCPGGALLLPTVGGAVGLGAGLAVVRGVGGRYDGRPAPDGVAPPGLSVHGPAGAVYASTGGPGDGPGPARPWLPSRRITAFRDTPPAEVLVDDQDPYRHRYHQPPTARLDDAAAARLDRLTGRAWHWLTARLPAHARGLAALLRSLVPLTPPPSGHPVSATSRAALGAIAVSVPADPETLALLLVHELQHTKLGALLDLLPLHAPGGPARYRAPWRWDPRPVGALLQGTYAHLGVAEVWRCRRHEGVRSAFEYAYWREQTARAVTQLAGSAELTDDGRAFVTGMAGTLRGWGADGDGPVEAAARDVADGGAVRWALANLAPVDDDVDETAHAWRRGRRSPPPVTPPAVVPGAARPALTGDTGPEAAVRRRLLGTADRRSARPGVDPVPSRTGDAALHLDEADRAYATGDAPAALAGYSRRLTGDPGDTDALVGVALAAGRLGRTAAARVLTTRPDLVRALCHRLPGADPVAVATWLAGGPA
;
A
#
# COMPACT_ATOMS: atom_id res chain seq x y z
N MET A 1 -7.50 -23.23 -13.24
CA MET A 1 -6.12 -22.88 -12.81
C MET A 1 -5.65 -21.70 -13.64
N LEU A 2 -4.71 -20.90 -13.12
CA LEU A 2 -4.15 -19.75 -13.85
C LEU A 2 -3.17 -20.26 -14.91
N SER A 3 -3.25 -19.78 -16.15
CA SER A 3 -2.33 -20.21 -17.22
C SER A 3 -0.99 -19.46 -17.15
N PRO A 4 0.10 -20.00 -17.74
CA PRO A 4 1.37 -19.30 -17.81
C PRO A 4 1.27 -17.90 -18.45
N ALA A 5 0.43 -17.73 -19.48
CA ALA A 5 0.20 -16.44 -20.12
C ALA A 5 -0.50 -15.44 -19.18
N GLN A 6 -1.46 -15.91 -18.38
CA GLN A 6 -2.12 -15.08 -17.37
C GLN A 6 -1.15 -14.66 -16.26
N LEU A 7 -0.25 -15.57 -15.84
CA LEU A 7 0.80 -15.26 -14.87
C LEU A 7 1.76 -14.20 -15.42
N ALA A 8 2.19 -14.34 -16.67
CA ALA A 8 3.04 -13.36 -17.34
C ALA A 8 2.36 -11.98 -17.47
N GLY A 9 1.08 -11.94 -17.82
CA GLY A 9 0.30 -10.70 -17.88
C GLY A 9 0.17 -9.99 -16.54
N LEU A 10 0.04 -10.76 -15.43
CA LEU A 10 0.07 -10.20 -14.07
C LEU A 10 1.48 -9.74 -13.70
N ALA A 11 2.51 -10.55 -13.99
CA ALA A 11 3.91 -10.22 -13.72
C ALA A 11 4.34 -8.92 -14.40
N ALA A 12 3.76 -8.61 -15.57
CA ALA A 12 3.98 -7.35 -16.26
C ALA A 12 3.36 -6.12 -15.54
N GLY A 13 2.47 -6.34 -14.57
CA GLY A 13 1.83 -5.30 -13.74
C GLY A 13 0.33 -5.11 -14.00
N HIS A 14 -0.25 -5.71 -15.05
CA HIS A 14 -1.62 -5.40 -15.47
C HIS A 14 -2.61 -6.55 -15.24
N GLY A 15 -2.41 -7.67 -15.93
CA GLY A 15 -3.43 -8.71 -16.13
C GLY A 15 -4.51 -8.28 -17.13
N ASP A 16 -4.88 -9.17 -18.06
CA ASP A 16 -6.00 -8.96 -18.97
C ASP A 16 -7.35 -9.26 -18.30
N ASP A 17 -8.46 -8.99 -19.01
CA ASP A 17 -9.80 -9.13 -18.45
C ASP A 17 -10.12 -10.59 -18.06
N ALA A 18 -9.59 -11.56 -18.83
CA ALA A 18 -9.71 -12.98 -18.51
C ALA A 18 -9.00 -13.33 -17.20
N THR A 19 -7.78 -12.80 -17.01
CA THR A 19 -7.00 -12.98 -15.78
C THR A 19 -7.68 -12.34 -14.58
N LEU A 20 -8.14 -11.10 -14.72
CA LEU A 20 -8.85 -10.39 -13.66
C LEU A 20 -10.17 -11.09 -13.27
N LYS A 21 -10.87 -11.70 -14.25
CA LYS A 21 -12.03 -12.55 -14.00
C LYS A 21 -11.68 -13.78 -13.15
N VAL A 22 -10.53 -14.42 -13.40
CA VAL A 22 -10.04 -15.55 -12.58
C VAL A 22 -9.77 -15.10 -11.15
N LEU A 23 -9.06 -13.99 -10.94
CA LEU A 23 -8.78 -13.46 -9.60
C LEU A 23 -10.07 -13.15 -8.83
N ARG A 24 -11.02 -12.46 -9.49
CA ARG A 24 -12.33 -12.14 -8.91
C ARG A 24 -13.14 -13.39 -8.57
N ALA A 25 -13.18 -14.38 -9.46
CA ALA A 25 -13.88 -15.64 -9.24
C ALA A 25 -13.27 -16.43 -8.08
N GLY A 26 -11.93 -16.43 -7.97
CA GLY A 26 -11.21 -17.04 -6.84
C GLY A 26 -11.59 -16.41 -5.50
N GLN A 27 -11.61 -15.07 -5.42
CA GLN A 27 -12.03 -14.36 -4.21
C GLN A 27 -13.49 -14.64 -3.84
N LEU A 28 -14.40 -14.65 -4.82
CA LEU A 28 -15.80 -14.98 -4.58
C LEU A 28 -15.97 -16.43 -4.09
N GLY A 29 -15.31 -17.39 -4.73
CA GLY A 29 -15.32 -18.79 -4.32
C GLY A 29 -14.82 -18.97 -2.89
N ARG A 30 -13.70 -18.31 -2.55
CA ARG A 30 -13.17 -18.27 -1.19
C ARG A 30 -14.20 -17.72 -0.20
N ARG A 31 -14.86 -16.60 -0.51
CA ARG A 31 -15.85 -16.00 0.38
C ARG A 31 -17.10 -16.85 0.56
N ARG A 32 -17.56 -17.56 -0.47
CA ARG A 32 -18.64 -18.55 -0.33
C ARG A 32 -18.29 -19.63 0.71
N LEU A 33 -17.10 -20.21 0.61
CA LEU A 33 -16.61 -21.22 1.56
C LEU A 33 -16.46 -20.64 2.97
N LEU A 34 -15.87 -19.45 3.09
CA LEU A 34 -15.69 -18.76 4.36
C LEU A 34 -17.04 -18.43 5.03
N THR A 35 -18.06 -18.01 4.27
CA THR A 35 -19.39 -17.72 4.82
C THR A 35 -20.03 -18.97 5.41
N VAL A 36 -19.96 -20.10 4.72
CA VAL A 36 -20.49 -21.38 5.25
C VAL A 36 -19.70 -21.83 6.50
N ALA A 37 -18.38 -21.73 6.45
CA ALA A 37 -17.53 -22.11 7.58
C ALA A 37 -17.76 -21.21 8.81
N ALA A 38 -17.88 -19.90 8.61
CA ALA A 38 -18.18 -18.93 9.65
C ALA A 38 -19.59 -19.11 10.25
N ALA A 39 -20.59 -19.41 9.40
CA ALA A 39 -21.94 -19.72 9.87
C ALA A 39 -21.93 -20.95 10.79
N ARG A 40 -21.23 -22.02 10.40
CA ARG A 40 -21.09 -23.24 11.23
C ARG A 40 -20.31 -23.01 12.52
N ALA A 41 -19.31 -22.11 12.50
CA ALA A 41 -18.59 -21.73 13.71
C ALA A 41 -19.48 -21.00 14.73
N GLY A 42 -20.59 -20.38 14.28
CA GLY A 42 -21.63 -19.82 15.13
C GLY A 42 -22.64 -20.83 15.69
N GLY A 43 -22.47 -22.12 15.40
CA GLY A 43 -23.39 -23.20 15.78
C GLY A 43 -24.33 -23.63 14.65
N ASP A 44 -25.20 -24.58 14.95
CA ASP A 44 -26.14 -25.19 14.00
C ASP A 44 -27.61 -24.92 14.35
N GLY A 45 -27.87 -23.99 15.28
CA GLY A 45 -29.21 -23.65 15.77
C GLY A 45 -30.17 -23.12 14.69
N PRO A 46 -31.48 -23.02 14.99
CA PRO A 46 -32.51 -22.64 14.01
C PRO A 46 -32.20 -21.34 13.25
N SER A 47 -31.71 -20.30 13.95
CA SER A 47 -31.40 -19.00 13.34
C SER A 47 -30.31 -19.09 12.26
N VAL A 48 -29.25 -19.88 12.49
CA VAL A 48 -28.18 -20.09 11.50
C VAL A 48 -28.74 -20.83 10.27
N ARG A 49 -29.57 -21.86 10.50
CA ARG A 49 -30.20 -22.62 9.41
C ARG A 49 -31.15 -21.74 8.58
N GLU A 50 -31.92 -20.87 9.20
CA GLU A 50 -32.79 -19.91 8.52
C GLU A 50 -31.99 -18.93 7.65
N CYS A 51 -30.88 -18.39 8.17
CA CYS A 51 -30.01 -17.50 7.39
C CYS A 51 -29.41 -18.20 6.17
N LEU A 52 -28.89 -19.42 6.36
CA LEU A 52 -28.32 -20.22 5.26
C LEU A 52 -29.40 -20.65 4.25
N ALA A 53 -30.61 -20.97 4.70
CA ALA A 53 -31.73 -21.29 3.84
C ALA A 53 -32.16 -20.06 3.01
N LEU A 54 -32.20 -18.87 3.60
CA LEU A 54 -32.50 -17.63 2.90
C LEU A 54 -31.41 -17.28 1.86
N LEU A 55 -30.13 -17.40 2.22
CA LEU A 55 -29.01 -17.25 1.26
C LEU A 55 -29.12 -18.24 0.10
N THR A 56 -29.46 -19.51 0.39
CA THR A 56 -29.64 -20.55 -0.64
C THR A 56 -30.82 -20.23 -1.56
N ARG A 57 -31.93 -19.75 -1.01
CA ARG A 57 -33.08 -19.29 -1.81
C ARG A 57 -32.70 -18.09 -2.68
N ALA A 58 -31.97 -17.12 -2.15
CA ALA A 58 -31.48 -15.96 -2.90
C ALA A 58 -30.55 -16.38 -4.03
N GLU A 59 -29.61 -17.30 -3.80
CA GLU A 59 -28.67 -17.80 -4.82
C GLU A 59 -29.42 -18.54 -5.94
N ARG A 60 -30.47 -19.31 -5.60
CA ARG A 60 -31.29 -19.99 -6.62
C ARG A 60 -32.10 -19.01 -7.48
N ALA A 61 -32.56 -17.92 -6.89
CA ALA A 61 -33.36 -16.91 -7.58
C ALA A 61 -32.50 -15.96 -8.44
N ASP A 62 -31.39 -15.47 -7.88
CA ASP A 62 -30.44 -14.59 -8.55
C ASP A 62 -29.02 -14.86 -8.01
N PRO A 63 -28.23 -15.73 -8.67
CA PRO A 63 -26.83 -15.97 -8.32
C PRO A 63 -25.97 -14.71 -8.35
N ALA A 64 -26.30 -13.74 -9.20
CA ALA A 64 -25.54 -12.49 -9.32
C ALA A 64 -25.79 -11.57 -8.11
N ALA A 65 -27.00 -11.56 -7.55
CA ALA A 65 -27.30 -10.84 -6.31
C ALA A 65 -26.48 -11.35 -5.12
N VAL A 66 -26.40 -12.67 -4.93
CA VAL A 66 -25.58 -13.26 -3.86
C VAL A 66 -24.10 -13.07 -4.13
N ALA A 67 -23.65 -13.25 -5.38
CA ALA A 67 -22.27 -12.98 -5.77
C ALA A 67 -21.87 -11.52 -5.47
N HIS A 68 -22.78 -10.58 -5.68
CA HIS A 68 -22.57 -9.17 -5.37
C HIS A 68 -22.37 -8.94 -3.87
N VAL A 69 -23.28 -9.45 -3.04
CA VAL A 69 -23.21 -9.31 -1.56
C VAL A 69 -21.95 -9.97 -1.01
N LEU A 70 -21.66 -11.20 -1.45
CA LEU A 70 -20.46 -11.92 -1.00
C LEU A 70 -19.16 -11.35 -1.58
N ALA A 71 -19.22 -10.52 -2.62
CA ALA A 71 -18.05 -9.79 -3.11
C ALA A 71 -17.67 -8.60 -2.19
N HIS A 72 -18.53 -8.22 -1.25
CA HIS A 72 -18.25 -7.16 -0.27
C HIS A 72 -17.00 -7.51 0.56
N PRO A 73 -15.93 -6.70 0.53
CA PRO A 73 -14.64 -7.12 1.07
C PRO A 73 -14.61 -7.47 2.57
N PRO A 74 -15.29 -6.73 3.47
CA PRO A 74 -15.33 -7.04 4.91
C PRO A 74 -15.86 -8.43 5.27
N VAL A 75 -16.56 -9.13 4.38
CA VAL A 75 -17.02 -10.52 4.58
C VAL A 75 -15.87 -11.46 4.96
N THR A 76 -14.70 -11.29 4.34
CA THR A 76 -13.51 -12.10 4.68
C THR A 76 -13.07 -11.81 6.12
N GLY A 77 -13.09 -10.55 6.54
CA GLY A 77 -12.79 -10.14 7.90
C GLY A 77 -13.77 -10.76 8.90
N TRP A 78 -15.07 -10.57 8.70
CA TRP A 78 -16.11 -11.18 9.55
C TRP A 78 -15.90 -12.69 9.70
N ALA A 79 -15.77 -13.40 8.57
CA ALA A 79 -15.65 -14.85 8.58
C ALA A 79 -14.38 -15.34 9.29
N THR A 80 -13.25 -14.65 9.09
CA THR A 80 -12.00 -14.99 9.80
C THR A 80 -12.06 -14.72 11.30
N THR A 81 -12.81 -13.70 11.75
CA THR A 81 -13.06 -13.47 13.18
C THR A 81 -13.97 -14.56 13.76
N ALA A 82 -15.03 -14.95 13.05
CA ALA A 82 -15.90 -16.05 13.47
C ALA A 82 -15.13 -17.37 13.65
N LEU A 83 -14.27 -17.72 12.69
CA LEU A 83 -13.42 -18.92 12.75
C LEU A 83 -12.37 -18.89 13.87
N ARG A 84 -12.11 -17.72 14.48
CA ARG A 84 -11.27 -17.56 15.68
C ARG A 84 -12.08 -17.55 16.98
N GLY A 85 -13.30 -18.08 16.96
CA GLY A 85 -14.15 -18.23 18.15
C GLY A 85 -15.00 -17.01 18.51
N HIS A 86 -15.13 -16.04 17.61
CA HIS A 86 -15.94 -14.83 17.83
C HIS A 86 -17.04 -14.70 16.76
N PRO A 87 -18.00 -15.64 16.69
CA PRO A 87 -19.04 -15.60 15.68
C PRO A 87 -19.98 -14.41 15.89
N ASP A 88 -20.43 -13.84 14.77
CA ASP A 88 -21.38 -12.72 14.75
C ASP A 88 -22.58 -13.11 13.88
N ALA A 89 -23.64 -13.57 14.55
CA ALA A 89 -24.88 -14.01 13.93
C ALA A 89 -25.65 -12.83 13.29
N GLY A 90 -25.49 -11.61 13.82
CA GLY A 90 -26.11 -10.41 13.26
C GLY A 90 -25.59 -10.10 11.86
N TYR A 91 -24.27 -10.22 11.66
CA TYR A 91 -23.67 -10.03 10.34
C TYR A 91 -24.07 -11.13 9.33
N LEU A 92 -24.17 -12.40 9.77
CA LEU A 92 -24.70 -13.49 8.92
C LEU A 92 -26.14 -13.22 8.47
N ALA A 93 -27.01 -12.81 9.40
CA ALA A 93 -28.37 -12.42 9.07
C ALA A 93 -28.40 -11.21 8.13
N GLY A 94 -27.55 -10.20 8.36
CA GLY A 94 -27.38 -9.06 7.46
C GLY A 94 -27.01 -9.46 6.04
N LEU A 95 -26.10 -10.43 5.86
CA LEU A 95 -25.76 -11.01 4.55
C LEU A 95 -26.96 -11.70 3.89
N ALA A 96 -27.70 -12.52 4.66
CA ALA A 96 -28.87 -13.23 4.15
C ALA A 96 -29.99 -12.29 3.70
N VAL A 97 -30.27 -11.25 4.51
CA VAL A 97 -31.24 -10.21 4.19
C VAL A 97 -30.79 -9.41 2.97
N ALA A 98 -29.54 -8.94 2.92
CA ALA A 98 -29.03 -8.16 1.79
C ALA A 98 -29.12 -8.94 0.47
N ALA A 99 -28.80 -10.24 0.51
CA ALA A 99 -28.95 -11.14 -0.62
C ALA A 99 -30.41 -11.29 -1.06
N ALA A 100 -31.33 -11.50 -0.12
CA ALA A 100 -32.76 -11.64 -0.40
C ALA A 100 -33.37 -10.36 -0.99
N VAL A 101 -33.02 -9.19 -0.45
CA VAL A 101 -33.45 -7.88 -0.95
C VAL A 101 -32.96 -7.65 -2.38
N ARG A 102 -31.69 -7.94 -2.67
CA ARG A 102 -31.14 -7.80 -4.03
C ARG A 102 -31.71 -8.83 -5.01
N ALA A 103 -32.03 -10.03 -4.56
CA ALA A 103 -32.71 -11.06 -5.35
C ALA A 103 -34.23 -10.81 -5.50
N GLY A 104 -34.77 -9.77 -4.85
CA GLY A 104 -36.19 -9.42 -4.90
C GLY A 104 -37.12 -10.45 -4.26
N LEU A 105 -36.64 -11.21 -3.28
CA LEU A 105 -37.40 -12.26 -2.63
C LEU A 105 -38.30 -11.72 -1.50
N PRO A 106 -39.50 -12.30 -1.32
CA PRO A 106 -40.26 -12.11 -0.09
C PRO A 106 -39.67 -12.95 1.05
N PHE A 107 -39.51 -12.35 2.22
CA PHE A 107 -39.00 -13.02 3.42
C PHE A 107 -39.43 -12.32 4.71
N THR A 108 -39.32 -13.05 5.81
CA THR A 108 -39.31 -12.49 7.17
C THR A 108 -38.19 -13.18 7.93
N LEU A 109 -37.34 -12.41 8.60
CA LEU A 109 -36.21 -12.92 9.37
C LEU A 109 -36.07 -12.14 10.68
N THR A 110 -35.87 -12.86 11.78
CA THR A 110 -35.56 -12.24 13.08
C THR A 110 -34.04 -12.17 13.24
N VAL A 111 -33.53 -10.98 13.54
CA VAL A 111 -32.10 -10.67 13.53
C VAL A 111 -31.65 -10.08 14.88
N PRO A 112 -30.57 -10.59 15.49
CA PRO A 112 -29.99 -9.97 16.68
C PRO A 112 -29.37 -8.61 16.35
N CYS A 113 -29.77 -7.58 17.09
CA CYS A 113 -29.30 -6.20 16.99
C CYS A 113 -28.85 -5.70 18.38
N PRO A 114 -27.77 -6.26 18.96
CA PRO A 114 -27.37 -5.95 20.34
C PRO A 114 -27.03 -4.46 20.54
N GLY A 115 -26.54 -3.78 19.51
CA GLY A 115 -26.25 -2.33 19.54
C GLY A 115 -27.40 -1.44 19.07
N GLY A 116 -28.62 -1.98 18.85
CA GLY A 116 -29.75 -1.22 18.32
C GLY A 116 -29.55 -0.70 16.89
N ALA A 117 -28.67 -1.36 16.13
CA ALA A 117 -28.42 -1.08 14.73
C ALA A 117 -28.30 -2.40 13.95
N LEU A 118 -28.72 -2.37 12.68
CA LEU A 118 -28.64 -3.48 11.75
C LEU A 118 -27.93 -3.01 10.47
N LEU A 119 -26.81 -3.64 10.14
CA LEU A 119 -26.16 -3.44 8.84
C LEU A 119 -26.59 -4.53 7.87
N LEU A 120 -26.94 -4.11 6.66
CA LEU A 120 -27.15 -4.97 5.50
C LEU A 120 -26.02 -4.70 4.49
N PRO A 121 -24.99 -5.57 4.41
CA PRO A 121 -23.85 -5.36 3.52
C PRO A 121 -24.29 -5.05 2.10
N THR A 122 -23.67 -4.03 1.50
CA THR A 122 -23.99 -3.47 0.16
C THR A 122 -25.33 -2.75 0.01
N VAL A 123 -26.21 -2.73 1.02
CA VAL A 123 -27.55 -2.13 0.93
C VAL A 123 -27.64 -0.87 1.79
N GLY A 124 -27.25 -0.95 3.06
CA GLY A 124 -27.31 0.16 4.01
C GLY A 124 -27.47 -0.35 5.43
N GLY A 125 -27.85 0.52 6.36
CA GLY A 125 -28.09 0.13 7.74
C GLY A 125 -29.25 0.89 8.38
N ALA A 126 -29.97 0.21 9.27
CA ALA A 126 -30.96 0.80 10.14
C ALA A 126 -30.34 1.11 11.50
N VAL A 127 -30.65 2.28 12.07
CA VAL A 127 -30.18 2.73 13.38
C VAL A 127 -31.36 3.12 14.26
N GLY A 128 -31.15 3.19 15.57
CA GLY A 128 -32.21 3.56 16.52
C GLY A 128 -33.26 2.46 16.72
N LEU A 129 -32.92 1.20 16.43
CA LEU A 129 -33.83 0.05 16.58
C LEU A 129 -34.05 -0.34 18.04
N GLY A 130 -33.18 0.08 18.95
CA GLY A 130 -33.13 -0.43 20.33
C GLY A 130 -32.44 -1.79 20.42
N ALA A 131 -31.72 -2.03 21.51
CA ALA A 131 -30.99 -3.28 21.72
C ALA A 131 -31.95 -4.46 21.85
N GLY A 132 -31.75 -5.53 21.07
CA GLY A 132 -32.58 -6.74 21.15
C GLY A 132 -32.71 -7.46 19.82
N LEU A 133 -33.89 -8.02 19.56
CA LEU A 133 -34.22 -8.69 18.30
C LEU A 133 -35.00 -7.74 17.40
N ALA A 134 -34.59 -7.64 16.13
CA ALA A 134 -35.33 -6.94 15.09
C ALA A 134 -35.98 -7.93 14.13
N VAL A 135 -37.21 -7.64 13.68
CA VAL A 135 -37.89 -8.40 12.62
C VAL A 135 -37.74 -7.65 11.31
N VAL A 136 -37.08 -8.28 10.34
CA VAL A 136 -36.86 -7.74 9.00
C VAL A 136 -37.82 -8.40 8.03
N ARG A 137 -38.56 -7.61 7.26
CA ARG A 137 -39.50 -8.10 6.25
C ARG A 137 -39.18 -7.51 4.88
N GLY A 138 -39.14 -8.38 3.88
CA GLY A 138 -39.11 -8.00 2.47
C GLY A 138 -40.39 -8.46 1.79
N VAL A 139 -41.10 -7.57 1.09
CA VAL A 139 -42.32 -7.93 0.33
C VAL A 139 -42.03 -8.37 -1.11
N GLY A 140 -40.75 -8.41 -1.50
CA GLY A 140 -40.29 -8.68 -2.86
C GLY A 140 -40.08 -7.41 -3.69
N GLY A 141 -39.55 -7.58 -4.90
CA GLY A 141 -39.15 -6.48 -5.79
C GLY A 141 -37.64 -6.26 -5.78
N ARG A 142 -37.03 -6.20 -6.96
CA ARG A 142 -35.57 -6.18 -7.11
C ARG A 142 -34.99 -4.83 -6.67
N TYR A 143 -34.11 -4.85 -5.67
CA TYR A 143 -33.27 -3.71 -5.35
C TYR A 143 -32.02 -3.70 -6.24
N ASP A 144 -31.95 -2.75 -7.19
CA ASP A 144 -30.82 -2.60 -8.13
C ASP A 144 -29.67 -1.76 -7.56
N GLY A 145 -29.74 -1.34 -6.29
CA GLY A 145 -28.70 -0.51 -5.67
C GLY A 145 -28.82 0.98 -6.00
N ARG A 146 -29.88 1.43 -6.70
CA ARG A 146 -30.16 2.87 -6.81
C ARG A 146 -30.35 3.44 -5.41
N PRO A 147 -29.71 4.58 -5.10
CA PRO A 147 -29.86 5.20 -3.79
C PRO A 147 -31.32 5.59 -3.60
N ALA A 148 -31.95 5.04 -2.56
CA ALA A 148 -33.12 5.66 -1.99
C ALA A 148 -32.69 7.02 -1.39
N PRO A 149 -33.56 8.04 -1.34
CA PRO A 149 -33.30 9.24 -0.58
C PRO A 149 -32.85 8.90 0.85
N ASP A 150 -31.94 9.68 1.41
CA ASP A 150 -31.43 9.41 2.75
C ASP A 150 -32.57 9.37 3.79
N GLY A 151 -32.52 8.40 4.70
CA GLY A 151 -33.59 8.15 5.67
C GLY A 151 -34.68 7.18 5.20
N VAL A 152 -34.64 6.72 3.94
CA VAL A 152 -35.62 5.78 3.37
C VAL A 152 -34.99 4.41 3.07
N ALA A 153 -35.56 3.33 3.64
CA ALA A 153 -35.13 1.97 3.30
C ALA A 153 -35.45 1.61 1.84
N PRO A 154 -34.75 0.64 1.22
CA PRO A 154 -35.10 0.10 -0.09
C PRO A 154 -36.59 -0.21 -0.22
N PRO A 155 -37.23 0.07 -1.37
CA PRO A 155 -38.64 -0.24 -1.60
C PRO A 155 -38.99 -1.68 -1.18
N GLY A 156 -40.02 -1.82 -0.36
CA GLY A 156 -40.49 -3.12 0.11
C GLY A 156 -39.71 -3.74 1.28
N LEU A 157 -38.74 -3.04 1.86
CA LEU A 157 -38.04 -3.45 3.09
C LEU A 157 -38.63 -2.73 4.32
N SER A 158 -38.91 -3.48 5.38
CA SER A 158 -39.16 -2.93 6.72
C SER A 158 -38.30 -3.63 7.78
N VAL A 159 -37.90 -2.86 8.79
CA VAL A 159 -37.11 -3.33 9.93
C VAL A 159 -37.80 -2.87 11.20
N HIS A 160 -38.25 -3.80 12.05
CA HIS A 160 -38.95 -3.50 13.30
C HIS A 160 -38.07 -3.92 14.48
N GLY A 161 -37.57 -2.95 15.25
CA GLY A 161 -36.82 -3.19 16.47
C GLY A 161 -37.62 -2.84 17.74
N PRO A 162 -37.08 -3.12 18.94
CA PRO A 162 -37.74 -2.83 20.21
C PRO A 162 -38.10 -1.36 20.44
N ALA A 163 -37.31 -0.42 19.94
CA ALA A 163 -37.49 1.01 20.15
C ALA A 163 -38.16 1.74 18.99
N GLY A 164 -38.45 1.06 17.87
CA GLY A 164 -39.04 1.69 16.69
C GLY A 164 -38.91 0.86 15.43
N ALA A 165 -39.43 1.38 14.32
CA ALA A 165 -39.40 0.72 13.03
C ALA A 165 -38.90 1.65 11.93
N VAL A 166 -38.22 1.07 10.95
CA VAL A 166 -37.70 1.73 9.76
C VAL A 166 -38.41 1.15 8.55
N TYR A 167 -38.97 2.01 7.70
CA TYR A 167 -39.78 1.62 6.55
C TYR A 167 -39.22 2.18 5.24
N ALA A 168 -39.60 1.55 4.14
CA ALA A 168 -39.54 2.16 2.82
C ALA A 168 -40.62 3.25 2.72
N SER A 169 -40.23 4.52 2.60
CA SER A 169 -41.14 5.61 2.26
C SER A 169 -41.62 5.45 0.81
N THR A 170 -42.93 5.27 0.65
CA THR A 170 -43.63 5.48 -0.62
C THR A 170 -43.85 6.98 -0.76
N GLY A 171 -43.08 7.63 -1.64
CA GLY A 171 -42.93 9.08 -1.72
C GLY A 171 -44.21 9.90 -1.47
N GLY A 172 -44.12 10.77 -0.46
CA GLY A 172 -45.00 11.92 -0.23
C GLY A 172 -44.16 13.06 0.37
N PRO A 173 -44.41 14.33 0.01
CA PRO A 173 -43.65 15.45 0.54
C PRO A 173 -44.13 15.78 1.96
N GLY A 174 -43.27 15.55 2.96
CA GLY A 174 -43.52 15.97 4.34
C GLY A 174 -42.79 15.09 5.34
N ASP A 175 -41.71 15.60 5.91
CA ASP A 175 -41.67 15.95 7.33
C ASP A 175 -40.37 16.71 7.63
N GLY A 176 -40.50 17.74 8.46
CA GLY A 176 -39.50 18.78 8.72
C GLY A 176 -38.22 18.30 9.41
N PRO A 177 -37.35 19.23 9.86
CA PRO A 177 -36.06 18.89 10.45
C PRO A 177 -36.25 18.27 11.86
N GLY A 178 -36.30 16.93 11.92
CA GLY A 178 -36.31 16.09 13.13
C GLY A 178 -35.13 15.09 13.19
N PRO A 179 -34.91 14.38 14.31
CA PRO A 179 -33.61 13.79 14.69
C PRO A 179 -33.17 12.60 13.81
N ALA A 180 -31.85 12.31 13.83
CA ALA A 180 -31.10 11.26 13.13
C ALA A 180 -31.89 10.34 12.16
N ARG A 181 -31.55 10.43 10.87
CA ARG A 181 -32.12 9.59 9.79
C ARG A 181 -32.09 8.10 10.18
N PRO A 182 -33.25 7.41 10.29
CA PRO A 182 -33.33 6.04 10.81
C PRO A 182 -32.74 5.00 9.85
N TRP A 183 -32.61 5.35 8.57
CA TRP A 183 -31.92 4.57 7.54
C TRP A 183 -30.70 5.31 6.99
N LEU A 184 -29.58 4.59 6.90
CA LEU A 184 -28.30 5.06 6.40
C LEU A 184 -27.90 4.24 5.17
N PRO A 185 -28.11 4.73 3.93
CA PRO A 185 -27.83 3.95 2.73
C PRO A 185 -26.34 3.75 2.50
N SER A 186 -25.98 2.62 1.86
CA SER A 186 -24.61 2.42 1.36
C SER A 186 -24.32 3.43 0.24
N ARG A 187 -23.32 4.27 0.46
CA ARG A 187 -22.89 5.30 -0.49
C ARG A 187 -22.09 4.67 -1.62
N ARG A 188 -22.16 5.27 -2.81
CA ARG A 188 -21.53 4.77 -4.03
C ARG A 188 -20.66 5.85 -4.66
N ILE A 189 -19.57 5.43 -5.31
CA ILE A 189 -18.79 6.30 -6.17
C ILE A 189 -19.47 6.39 -7.54
N THR A 190 -19.84 7.59 -7.94
CA THR A 190 -20.59 7.87 -9.17
C THR A 190 -19.79 7.50 -10.42
N ALA A 191 -18.47 7.72 -10.41
CA ALA A 191 -17.60 7.52 -11.56
C ALA A 191 -17.53 6.08 -12.10
N PHE A 192 -17.91 5.09 -11.29
CA PHE A 192 -17.95 3.67 -11.68
C PHE A 192 -19.33 3.19 -12.15
N ARG A 193 -20.38 4.03 -12.05
CA ARG A 193 -21.79 3.64 -12.27
C ARG A 193 -22.02 2.92 -13.61
N ASP A 194 -21.42 3.42 -14.68
CA ASP A 194 -21.62 2.90 -16.04
C ASP A 194 -20.50 1.97 -16.49
N THR A 195 -19.66 1.50 -15.56
CA THR A 195 -18.53 0.61 -15.84
C THR A 195 -18.77 -0.77 -15.21
N PRO A 196 -19.70 -1.60 -15.73
CA PRO A 196 -19.89 -2.95 -15.21
C PRO A 196 -18.57 -3.74 -15.30
N PRO A 197 -18.25 -4.59 -14.30
CA PRO A 197 -19.06 -5.01 -13.15
C PRO A 197 -19.04 -4.03 -11.97
N ALA A 198 -18.41 -2.86 -12.11
CA ALA A 198 -17.98 -2.02 -11.00
C ALA A 198 -19.15 -1.30 -10.33
N GLU A 199 -19.51 -1.81 -9.16
CA GLU A 199 -20.10 -1.02 -8.09
C GLU A 199 -19.01 -0.81 -7.05
N VAL A 200 -18.64 0.45 -6.83
CA VAL A 200 -17.68 0.83 -5.79
C VAL A 200 -18.41 1.60 -4.71
N LEU A 201 -18.43 1.04 -3.51
CA LEU A 201 -19.05 1.64 -2.34
C LEU A 201 -18.08 2.56 -1.59
N VAL A 202 -18.61 3.54 -0.88
CA VAL A 202 -17.89 4.18 0.23
C VAL A 202 -18.28 3.40 1.49
N ASP A 203 -17.32 2.67 2.05
CA ASP A 203 -17.54 1.88 3.25
C ASP A 203 -17.13 2.70 4.49
N ASP A 204 -18.10 3.41 5.03
CA ASP A 204 -18.00 4.20 6.25
C ASP A 204 -18.94 3.69 7.37
N GLN A 205 -19.46 2.45 7.21
CA GLN A 205 -20.45 1.85 8.11
C GLN A 205 -20.10 0.43 8.56
N ASP A 206 -19.42 -0.39 7.74
CA ASP A 206 -19.26 -1.82 8.05
C ASP A 206 -18.41 -2.02 9.32
N PRO A 207 -18.87 -2.79 10.33
CA PRO A 207 -18.13 -2.98 11.57
C PRO A 207 -16.80 -3.71 11.34
N TYR A 208 -16.63 -4.46 10.25
CA TYR A 208 -15.42 -5.18 9.91
C TYR A 208 -14.48 -4.42 8.97
N ARG A 209 -14.74 -3.13 8.70
CA ARG A 209 -13.87 -2.26 7.86
C ARG A 209 -12.54 -1.84 8.52
N HIS A 210 -12.31 -2.18 9.79
CA HIS A 210 -11.13 -1.74 10.57
C HIS A 210 -9.89 -2.66 10.43
N ARG A 211 -9.68 -3.30 9.27
CA ARG A 211 -8.59 -4.29 9.05
C ARG A 211 -7.24 -3.69 8.68
N TYR A 212 -7.04 -2.42 9.01
CA TYR A 212 -5.91 -1.60 8.59
C TYR A 212 -5.20 -1.01 9.81
N HIS A 213 -3.95 -0.59 9.65
CA HIS A 213 -3.17 -0.01 10.75
C HIS A 213 -3.69 1.35 11.21
N GLN A 214 -4.29 2.12 10.29
CA GLN A 214 -4.94 3.38 10.59
C GLN A 214 -6.43 3.14 10.85
N PRO A 215 -7.04 3.77 11.88
CA PRO A 215 -8.46 3.62 12.12
C PRO A 215 -9.29 4.22 10.97
N PRO A 216 -10.41 3.57 10.59
CA PRO A 216 -11.38 4.17 9.68
C PRO A 216 -12.04 5.39 10.32
N THR A 217 -12.56 6.31 9.50
CA THR A 217 -13.37 7.40 10.02
C THR A 217 -14.70 6.89 10.58
N ALA A 218 -15.39 7.73 11.35
CA ALA A 218 -16.84 7.62 11.51
C ALA A 218 -17.54 7.75 10.14
N ARG A 219 -18.86 7.50 10.10
CA ARG A 219 -19.66 7.73 8.90
C ARG A 219 -19.42 9.17 8.43
N LEU A 220 -19.13 9.36 7.14
CA LEU A 220 -18.88 10.69 6.61
C LEU A 220 -20.16 11.53 6.68
N ASP A 221 -20.03 12.83 6.87
CA ASP A 221 -21.13 13.73 6.53
C ASP A 221 -21.33 13.79 5.00
N ASP A 222 -22.45 14.36 4.55
CA ASP A 222 -22.80 14.39 3.14
C ASP A 222 -21.82 15.24 2.31
N ALA A 223 -21.21 16.27 2.90
CA ALA A 223 -20.24 17.13 2.24
C ALA A 223 -18.90 16.42 2.01
N ALA A 224 -18.40 15.70 3.01
CA ALA A 224 -17.19 14.89 2.94
C ALA A 224 -17.36 13.72 1.98
N ALA A 225 -18.53 13.06 1.99
CA ALA A 225 -18.86 12.01 1.03
C ALA A 225 -18.88 12.54 -0.41
N ALA A 226 -19.52 13.70 -0.65
CA ALA A 226 -19.55 14.31 -1.97
C ALA A 226 -18.16 14.78 -2.44
N ARG A 227 -17.30 15.26 -1.52
CA ARG A 227 -15.91 15.60 -1.82
C ARG A 227 -15.10 14.36 -2.24
N LEU A 228 -15.25 13.25 -1.51
CA LEU A 228 -14.61 11.99 -1.86
C LEU A 228 -15.07 11.47 -3.23
N ASP A 229 -16.37 11.53 -3.52
CA ASP A 229 -16.92 11.11 -4.81
C ASP A 229 -16.34 11.94 -5.97
N ARG A 230 -16.36 13.27 -5.86
CA ARG A 230 -15.77 14.17 -6.87
C ARG A 230 -14.26 13.94 -7.06
N LEU A 231 -13.51 13.75 -5.98
CA LEU A 231 -12.07 13.47 -6.05
C LEU A 231 -11.81 12.14 -6.77
N THR A 232 -12.57 11.11 -6.40
CA THR A 232 -12.45 9.78 -7.01
C THR A 232 -12.84 9.82 -8.49
N GLY A 233 -13.86 10.59 -8.87
CA GLY A 233 -14.22 10.78 -10.28
C GLY A 233 -13.13 11.45 -11.11
N ARG A 234 -12.45 12.47 -10.56
CA ARG A 234 -11.29 13.08 -11.23
C ARG A 234 -10.11 12.11 -11.35
N ALA A 235 -9.82 11.34 -10.29
CA ALA A 235 -8.77 10.33 -10.32
C ALA A 235 -9.08 9.21 -11.34
N TRP A 236 -10.34 8.76 -11.41
CA TRP A 236 -10.81 7.76 -12.38
C TRP A 236 -10.69 8.26 -13.83
N HIS A 237 -11.10 9.50 -14.09
CA HIS A 237 -10.94 10.12 -15.42
C HIS A 237 -9.46 10.20 -15.81
N TRP A 238 -8.59 10.62 -14.89
CA TRP A 238 -7.16 10.66 -15.13
C TRP A 238 -6.56 9.27 -15.43
N LEU A 239 -6.95 8.25 -14.65
CA LEU A 239 -6.49 6.87 -14.84
C LEU A 239 -6.97 6.27 -16.16
N THR A 240 -8.23 6.47 -16.52
CA THR A 240 -8.77 5.95 -17.79
C THR A 240 -8.08 6.57 -19.00
N ALA A 241 -7.74 7.86 -18.94
CA ALA A 241 -7.03 8.56 -20.01
C ALA A 241 -5.54 8.18 -20.11
N ARG A 242 -4.86 7.98 -18.99
CA ARG A 242 -3.38 7.85 -18.95
C ARG A 242 -2.89 6.42 -18.73
N LEU A 243 -3.66 5.60 -18.03
CA LEU A 243 -3.29 4.26 -17.56
C LEU A 243 -4.47 3.28 -17.69
N PRO A 244 -5.02 3.07 -18.89
CA PRO A 244 -6.26 2.31 -19.10
C PRO A 244 -6.18 0.87 -18.59
N ALA A 245 -5.00 0.24 -18.60
CA ALA A 245 -4.82 -1.10 -18.05
C ALA A 245 -5.04 -1.16 -16.52
N HIS A 246 -4.59 -0.15 -15.78
CA HIS A 246 -4.86 -0.05 -14.34
C HIS A 246 -6.30 0.34 -14.07
N ALA A 247 -6.89 1.21 -14.89
CA ALA A 247 -8.32 1.53 -14.79
C ALA A 247 -9.19 0.27 -14.97
N ARG A 248 -8.89 -0.58 -15.96
CA ARG A 248 -9.55 -1.89 -16.12
C ARG A 248 -9.38 -2.78 -14.89
N GLY A 249 -8.18 -2.84 -14.32
CA GLY A 249 -7.91 -3.54 -13.07
C GLY A 249 -8.77 -3.06 -11.90
N LEU A 250 -8.89 -1.74 -11.72
CA LEU A 250 -9.74 -1.13 -10.69
C LEU A 250 -11.21 -1.47 -10.92
N ALA A 251 -11.75 -1.29 -12.13
CA ALA A 251 -13.13 -1.65 -12.44
C ALA A 251 -13.43 -3.15 -12.19
N ALA A 252 -12.44 -4.02 -12.46
CA ALA A 252 -12.60 -5.45 -12.27
C ALA A 252 -12.54 -5.89 -10.79
N LEU A 253 -11.72 -5.25 -9.95
CA LEU A 253 -11.37 -5.75 -8.62
C LEU A 253 -11.79 -4.85 -7.45
N LEU A 254 -11.94 -3.54 -7.65
CA LEU A 254 -12.36 -2.61 -6.60
C LEU A 254 -13.86 -2.77 -6.30
N ARG A 255 -14.20 -2.83 -5.02
CA ARG A 255 -15.57 -2.97 -4.50
C ARG A 255 -15.91 -1.93 -3.45
N SER A 256 -14.93 -1.48 -2.66
CA SER A 256 -15.15 -0.38 -1.73
C SER A 256 -13.92 0.48 -1.49
N LEU A 257 -14.17 1.76 -1.18
CA LEU A 257 -13.21 2.68 -0.59
C LEU A 257 -13.54 2.85 0.88
N VAL A 258 -12.55 2.64 1.76
CA VAL A 258 -12.69 2.81 3.21
C VAL A 258 -12.00 4.12 3.60
N PRO A 259 -12.73 5.18 3.98
CA PRO A 259 -12.11 6.42 4.43
C PRO A 259 -11.37 6.20 5.75
N LEU A 260 -10.10 6.61 5.80
CA LEU A 260 -9.26 6.54 6.99
C LEU A 260 -9.10 7.89 7.65
N THR A 261 -8.96 7.90 8.97
CA THR A 261 -8.54 9.09 9.72
C THR A 261 -7.12 9.48 9.26
N PRO A 262 -6.87 10.72 8.81
CA PRO A 262 -5.52 11.14 8.41
C PRO A 262 -4.51 11.01 9.55
N PRO A 263 -3.25 10.63 9.28
CA PRO A 263 -2.21 10.62 10.31
C PRO A 263 -1.83 12.06 10.70
N PRO A 264 -1.28 12.28 11.91
CA PRO A 264 -0.81 13.60 12.35
C PRO A 264 0.23 14.24 11.44
N SER A 265 1.02 13.42 10.72
CA SER A 265 2.03 13.87 9.76
C SER A 265 1.45 14.55 8.52
N GLY A 266 0.14 14.44 8.27
CA GLY A 266 -0.52 15.00 7.08
C GLY A 266 -0.23 14.26 5.76
N HIS A 267 0.77 13.36 5.74
CA HIS A 267 1.04 12.51 4.58
C HIS A 267 -0.14 11.56 4.31
N PRO A 268 -0.57 11.43 3.05
CA PRO A 268 -1.64 10.51 2.72
C PRO A 268 -1.16 9.07 2.92
N VAL A 269 -2.01 8.25 3.52
CA VAL A 269 -1.82 6.82 3.72
C VAL A 269 -2.88 6.05 2.97
N SER A 270 -2.48 4.92 2.41
CA SER A 270 -3.38 3.92 1.85
C SER A 270 -3.02 2.53 2.38
N ALA A 271 -3.97 1.61 2.32
CA ALA A 271 -3.73 0.23 2.70
C ALA A 271 -4.70 -0.74 2.02
N THR A 272 -4.18 -1.94 1.77
CA THR A 272 -4.92 -3.14 1.38
C THR A 272 -4.75 -4.20 2.46
N SER A 273 -5.78 -5.01 2.69
CA SER A 273 -5.74 -6.11 3.65
C SER A 273 -6.08 -7.44 2.97
N ARG A 274 -5.31 -8.50 3.27
CA ARG A 274 -5.68 -9.87 2.87
C ARG A 274 -7.02 -10.31 3.47
N ALA A 275 -7.46 -9.68 4.56
CA ALA A 275 -8.77 -9.91 5.16
C ALA A 275 -9.90 -9.07 4.51
N ALA A 276 -9.62 -8.27 3.48
CA ALA A 276 -10.59 -7.43 2.80
C ALA A 276 -10.17 -7.11 1.34
N LEU A 277 -9.70 -8.11 0.58
CA LEU A 277 -9.25 -7.90 -0.82
C LEU A 277 -10.36 -7.30 -1.69
N GLY A 278 -10.05 -6.23 -2.44
CA GLY A 278 -11.03 -5.46 -3.20
C GLY A 278 -11.61 -4.26 -2.44
N ALA A 279 -11.23 -4.07 -1.17
CA ALA A 279 -11.33 -2.76 -0.51
C ALA A 279 -9.98 -2.06 -0.57
N ILE A 280 -10.02 -0.74 -0.80
CA ILE A 280 -8.86 0.14 -0.64
C ILE A 280 -9.18 1.12 0.48
N ALA A 281 -8.39 1.09 1.54
CA ALA A 281 -8.49 2.08 2.60
C ALA A 281 -7.56 3.26 2.30
N VAL A 282 -8.06 4.48 2.48
CA VAL A 282 -7.29 5.68 2.11
C VAL A 282 -7.64 6.86 3.02
N SER A 283 -6.63 7.56 3.51
CA SER A 283 -6.82 8.92 4.02
C SER A 283 -6.92 9.86 2.82
N VAL A 284 -8.08 10.48 2.64
CA VAL A 284 -8.42 11.22 1.42
C VAL A 284 -7.37 12.31 1.12
N PRO A 285 -6.60 12.22 0.02
CA PRO A 285 -5.56 13.19 -0.29
C PRO A 285 -6.14 14.52 -0.79
N ALA A 286 -5.28 15.50 -1.05
CA ALA A 286 -5.69 16.82 -1.52
C ALA A 286 -6.06 16.83 -3.02
N ASP A 287 -5.34 16.05 -3.83
CA ASP A 287 -5.40 16.07 -5.30
C ASP A 287 -5.70 14.69 -5.92
N PRO A 288 -6.32 14.66 -7.12
CA PRO A 288 -6.75 13.42 -7.77
C PRO A 288 -5.59 12.57 -8.27
N GLU A 289 -4.45 13.14 -8.65
CA GLU A 289 -3.27 12.41 -9.13
C GLU A 289 -2.62 11.59 -8.00
N THR A 290 -2.55 12.15 -6.80
CA THR A 290 -2.13 11.43 -5.60
C THR A 290 -3.11 10.31 -5.28
N LEU A 291 -4.44 10.56 -5.35
CA LEU A 291 -5.42 9.48 -5.18
C LEU A 291 -5.25 8.39 -6.24
N ALA A 292 -5.04 8.75 -7.50
CA ALA A 292 -4.81 7.80 -8.59
C ALA A 292 -3.56 6.92 -8.32
N LEU A 293 -2.47 7.52 -7.86
CA LEU A 293 -1.25 6.80 -7.46
C LEU A 293 -1.53 5.79 -6.35
N LEU A 294 -2.24 6.21 -5.28
CA LEU A 294 -2.59 5.32 -4.16
C LEU A 294 -3.52 4.19 -4.63
N LEU A 295 -4.51 4.47 -5.47
CA LEU A 295 -5.39 3.45 -6.02
C LEU A 295 -4.63 2.41 -6.85
N VAL A 296 -3.67 2.82 -7.68
CA VAL A 296 -2.81 1.90 -8.45
C VAL A 296 -1.93 1.07 -7.51
N HIS A 297 -1.31 1.71 -6.51
CA HIS A 297 -0.49 1.01 -5.51
C HIS A 297 -1.27 -0.10 -4.81
N GLU A 298 -2.45 0.24 -4.28
CA GLU A 298 -3.29 -0.70 -3.55
C GLU A 298 -3.96 -1.74 -4.45
N LEU A 299 -4.25 -1.40 -5.70
CA LEU A 299 -4.70 -2.37 -6.70
C LEU A 299 -3.65 -3.48 -6.90
N GLN A 300 -2.36 -3.15 -6.96
CA GLN A 300 -1.32 -4.16 -7.11
C GLN A 300 -1.25 -5.11 -5.92
N HIS A 301 -1.37 -4.59 -4.69
CA HIS A 301 -1.52 -5.44 -3.50
C HIS A 301 -2.78 -6.33 -3.59
N THR A 302 -3.88 -5.80 -4.11
CA THR A 302 -5.11 -6.58 -4.31
C THR A 302 -4.90 -7.72 -5.33
N LYS A 303 -4.29 -7.43 -6.48
CA LYS A 303 -4.00 -8.44 -7.52
C LYS A 303 -3.08 -9.54 -6.99
N LEU A 304 -1.95 -9.17 -6.39
CA LEU A 304 -0.98 -10.13 -5.87
C LEU A 304 -1.55 -10.91 -4.67
N GLY A 305 -2.31 -10.24 -3.80
CA GLY A 305 -3.01 -10.90 -2.70
C GLY A 305 -3.98 -11.98 -3.19
N ALA A 306 -4.75 -11.68 -4.23
CA ALA A 306 -5.67 -12.63 -4.86
C ALA A 306 -4.93 -13.74 -5.63
N LEU A 307 -3.80 -13.44 -6.27
CA LEU A 307 -2.96 -14.44 -6.93
C LEU A 307 -2.37 -15.42 -5.91
N LEU A 308 -1.86 -14.94 -4.78
CA LEU A 308 -1.28 -15.78 -3.72
C LEU A 308 -2.31 -16.71 -3.03
N ASP A 309 -3.60 -16.45 -3.18
CA ASP A 309 -4.65 -17.39 -2.74
C ASP A 309 -4.84 -18.56 -3.72
N LEU A 310 -4.34 -18.43 -4.96
CA LEU A 310 -4.46 -19.43 -6.02
C LEU A 310 -3.15 -20.15 -6.29
N LEU A 311 -2.02 -19.45 -6.15
CA LEU A 311 -0.70 -19.92 -6.54
C LEU A 311 0.38 -19.38 -5.59
N PRO A 312 1.10 -20.23 -4.83
CA PRO A 312 2.20 -19.78 -4.00
C PRO A 312 3.40 -19.36 -4.86
N LEU A 313 3.90 -18.13 -4.65
CA LEU A 313 5.07 -17.60 -5.35
C LEU A 313 6.36 -17.72 -4.54
N HIS A 314 6.27 -18.10 -3.26
CA HIS A 314 7.42 -18.28 -2.37
C HIS A 314 7.08 -19.27 -1.27
N ALA A 315 8.11 -19.86 -0.66
CA ALA A 315 7.97 -20.68 0.53
C ALA A 315 7.57 -19.80 1.75
N PRO A 316 6.72 -20.30 2.67
CA PRO A 316 6.40 -19.58 3.89
C PRO A 316 7.54 -19.66 4.92
N GLY A 317 7.71 -18.59 5.70
CA GLY A 317 8.48 -18.65 6.96
C GLY A 317 10.00 -18.72 6.85
N GLY A 318 10.60 -18.45 5.70
CA GLY A 318 12.05 -18.51 5.57
C GLY A 318 12.80 -17.41 6.35
N PRO A 319 14.06 -17.68 6.75
CA PRO A 319 14.81 -16.83 7.66
C PRO A 319 15.41 -15.60 6.98
N ALA A 320 15.49 -15.56 5.65
CA ALA A 320 16.16 -14.49 4.94
C ALA A 320 15.44 -13.15 5.13
N ARG A 321 16.23 -12.08 5.18
CA ARG A 321 15.76 -10.73 5.41
C ARG A 321 16.39 -9.82 4.37
N TYR A 322 15.54 -9.20 3.57
CA TYR A 322 15.93 -8.38 2.44
C TYR A 322 15.69 -6.90 2.73
N ARG A 323 16.42 -6.05 2.03
CA ARG A 323 16.17 -4.61 2.04
C ARG A 323 14.95 -4.28 1.18
N ALA A 324 13.99 -3.57 1.75
CA ALA A 324 12.93 -2.93 0.97
C ALA A 324 13.22 -1.43 0.84
N PRO A 325 13.40 -0.87 -0.36
CA PRO A 325 13.70 0.55 -0.55
C PRO A 325 12.74 1.55 0.14
N TRP A 326 11.51 1.14 0.39
CA TRP A 326 10.44 1.94 0.98
C TRP A 326 10.25 1.71 2.49
N ARG A 327 11.06 0.86 3.15
CA ARG A 327 11.00 0.60 4.60
C ARG A 327 12.38 0.40 5.23
N TRP A 328 12.55 0.84 6.46
CA TRP A 328 13.80 0.65 7.20
C TRP A 328 13.96 -0.76 7.77
N ASP A 329 12.88 -1.43 8.17
CA ASP A 329 12.99 -2.78 8.72
C ASP A 329 13.25 -3.84 7.64
N PRO A 330 14.12 -4.83 7.91
CA PRO A 330 14.37 -5.93 6.98
C PRO A 330 13.14 -6.79 6.77
N ARG A 331 12.90 -7.18 5.51
CA ARG A 331 11.63 -7.79 5.10
C ARG A 331 11.80 -9.26 4.71
N PRO A 332 10.88 -10.16 5.08
CA PRO A 332 10.84 -11.50 4.49
C PRO A 332 10.50 -11.41 2.99
N VAL A 333 10.83 -12.45 2.21
CA VAL A 333 10.65 -12.49 0.75
C VAL A 333 9.23 -12.11 0.30
N GLY A 334 8.21 -12.62 0.99
CA GLY A 334 6.82 -12.33 0.66
C GLY A 334 6.46 -10.85 0.81
N ALA A 335 7.02 -10.18 1.82
CA ALA A 335 6.81 -8.74 2.02
C ALA A 335 7.60 -7.89 1.02
N LEU A 336 8.80 -8.32 0.62
CA LEU A 336 9.55 -7.67 -0.46
C LEU A 336 8.82 -7.82 -1.80
N LEU A 337 8.31 -9.01 -2.12
CA LEU A 337 7.51 -9.28 -3.32
C LEU A 337 6.27 -8.39 -3.40
N GLN A 338 5.53 -8.28 -2.28
CA GLN A 338 4.38 -7.39 -2.16
C GLN A 338 4.74 -5.94 -2.48
N GLY A 339 5.77 -5.40 -1.82
CA GLY A 339 6.18 -4.03 -2.05
C GLY A 339 6.71 -3.82 -3.47
N THR A 340 7.47 -4.77 -4.02
CA THR A 340 8.05 -4.65 -5.37
C THR A 340 6.97 -4.59 -6.43
N TYR A 341 5.95 -5.43 -6.33
CA TYR A 341 4.83 -5.42 -7.27
C TYR A 341 3.99 -4.13 -7.18
N ALA A 342 3.79 -3.59 -5.98
CA ALA A 342 3.12 -2.31 -5.80
C ALA A 342 3.93 -1.14 -6.40
N HIS A 343 5.24 -1.11 -6.16
CA HIS A 343 6.10 -0.06 -6.69
C HIS A 343 6.36 -0.17 -8.19
N LEU A 344 6.17 -1.33 -8.81
CA LEU A 344 6.07 -1.44 -10.27
C LEU A 344 4.91 -0.57 -10.80
N GLY A 345 3.75 -0.61 -10.15
CA GLY A 345 2.62 0.28 -10.47
C GLY A 345 2.93 1.75 -10.21
N VAL A 346 3.59 2.08 -9.09
CA VAL A 346 4.00 3.45 -8.76
C VAL A 346 4.97 4.02 -9.81
N ALA A 347 5.97 3.23 -10.21
CA ALA A 347 6.93 3.63 -11.23
C ALA A 347 6.24 3.88 -12.58
N GLU A 348 5.21 3.10 -12.94
CA GLU A 348 4.43 3.33 -14.16
C GLU A 348 3.58 4.61 -14.10
N VAL A 349 3.00 4.92 -12.94
CA VAL A 349 2.30 6.20 -12.69
C VAL A 349 3.24 7.37 -12.90
N TRP A 350 4.45 7.31 -12.35
CA TRP A 350 5.44 8.37 -12.58
C TRP A 350 5.93 8.39 -14.02
N ARG A 351 6.07 7.22 -14.67
CA ARG A 351 6.43 7.13 -16.09
C ARG A 351 5.45 7.88 -16.97
N CYS A 352 4.13 7.77 -16.74
CA CYS A 352 3.17 8.49 -17.57
C CYS A 352 3.20 10.02 -17.36
N ARG A 353 3.72 10.46 -16.21
CA ARG A 353 3.83 11.87 -15.79
C ARG A 353 5.22 12.47 -15.97
N ARG A 354 6.22 11.68 -16.39
CA ARG A 354 7.64 12.07 -16.39
C ARG A 354 7.93 13.40 -17.10
N HIS A 355 7.15 13.74 -18.12
CA HIS A 355 7.26 14.99 -18.89
C HIS A 355 6.54 16.20 -18.27
N GLU A 356 5.89 16.05 -17.11
CA GLU A 356 5.20 17.15 -16.40
C GLU A 356 6.17 18.09 -15.66
N GLY A 357 7.47 17.77 -15.65
CA GLY A 357 8.52 18.61 -15.08
C GLY A 357 9.56 17.80 -14.31
N VAL A 358 10.60 18.51 -13.84
CA VAL A 358 11.77 17.91 -13.16
C VAL A 358 11.38 17.03 -11.98
N ARG A 359 10.34 17.41 -11.21
CA ARG A 359 9.84 16.60 -10.10
C ARG A 359 9.33 15.24 -10.57
N SER A 360 8.49 15.22 -11.60
CA SER A 360 7.91 13.97 -12.12
C SER A 360 8.97 13.10 -12.80
N ALA A 361 9.92 13.72 -13.52
CA ALA A 361 11.06 13.01 -14.09
C ALA A 361 11.92 12.35 -12.99
N PHE A 362 12.21 13.08 -11.90
CA PHE A 362 12.94 12.55 -10.75
C PHE A 362 12.21 11.40 -10.07
N GLU A 363 10.92 11.54 -9.79
CA GLU A 363 10.14 10.47 -9.17
C GLU A 363 10.10 9.21 -10.07
N TYR A 364 9.97 9.38 -11.39
CA TYR A 364 10.06 8.26 -12.33
C TYR A 364 11.42 7.56 -12.24
N ALA A 365 12.51 8.32 -12.38
CA ALA A 365 13.87 7.77 -12.31
C ALA A 365 14.12 7.06 -10.96
N TYR A 366 13.73 7.70 -9.85
CA TYR A 366 13.89 7.18 -8.49
C TYR A 366 13.10 5.89 -8.26
N TRP A 367 11.80 5.87 -8.56
CA TRP A 367 10.97 4.68 -8.34
C TRP A 367 11.29 3.55 -9.30
N ARG A 368 11.71 3.85 -10.53
CA ARG A 368 12.22 2.85 -11.47
C ARG A 368 13.48 2.18 -10.92
N GLU A 369 14.46 2.96 -10.48
CA GLU A 369 15.72 2.46 -9.91
C GLU A 369 15.49 1.62 -8.66
N GLN A 370 14.69 2.11 -7.70
CA GLN A 370 14.41 1.39 -6.47
C GLN A 370 13.65 0.07 -6.74
N THR A 371 12.68 0.09 -7.64
CA THR A 371 11.93 -1.12 -8.01
C THR A 371 12.85 -2.13 -8.72
N ALA A 372 13.73 -1.67 -9.62
CA ALA A 372 14.71 -2.54 -10.28
C ALA A 372 15.66 -3.21 -9.27
N ARG A 373 16.16 -2.46 -8.28
CA ARG A 373 16.99 -3.04 -7.19
C ARG A 373 16.25 -4.10 -6.40
N ALA A 374 14.97 -3.87 -6.07
CA ALA A 374 14.16 -4.83 -5.33
C ALA A 374 13.87 -6.09 -6.17
N VAL A 375 13.62 -5.94 -7.47
CA VAL A 375 13.49 -7.07 -8.40
C VAL A 375 14.78 -7.90 -8.48
N THR A 376 15.94 -7.25 -8.55
CA THR A 376 17.25 -7.95 -8.55
C THR A 376 17.47 -8.73 -7.26
N GLN A 377 17.10 -8.17 -6.10
CA GLN A 377 17.18 -8.89 -4.82
C GLN A 377 16.25 -10.11 -4.80
N LEU A 378 15.01 -9.98 -5.28
CA LEU A 378 14.09 -11.11 -5.40
C LEU A 378 14.62 -12.18 -6.36
N ALA A 379 15.20 -11.79 -7.49
CA ALA A 379 15.74 -12.73 -8.48
C ALA A 379 16.89 -13.58 -7.92
N GLY A 380 17.65 -13.05 -6.96
CA GLY A 380 18.69 -13.79 -6.23
C GLY A 380 18.18 -14.63 -5.06
N SER A 381 16.88 -14.61 -4.75
CA SER A 381 16.31 -15.36 -3.63
C SER A 381 16.10 -16.83 -3.96
N ALA A 382 16.60 -17.71 -3.08
CA ALA A 382 16.32 -19.14 -3.12
C ALA A 382 14.91 -19.50 -2.58
N GLU A 383 14.18 -18.56 -1.98
CA GLU A 383 12.87 -18.82 -1.35
C GLU A 383 11.70 -18.75 -2.33
N LEU A 384 11.94 -18.34 -3.59
CA LEU A 384 10.91 -18.30 -4.63
C LEU A 384 10.58 -19.69 -5.16
N THR A 385 9.31 -19.92 -5.49
CA THR A 385 8.90 -21.08 -6.30
C THR A 385 9.27 -20.86 -7.78
N ASP A 386 9.08 -21.87 -8.64
CA ASP A 386 9.26 -21.70 -10.10
C ASP A 386 8.36 -20.59 -10.65
N ASP A 387 7.08 -20.59 -10.25
CA ASP A 387 6.13 -19.53 -10.62
C ASP A 387 6.56 -18.17 -10.04
N GLY A 388 7.12 -18.15 -8.83
CA GLY A 388 7.71 -16.94 -8.23
C GLY A 388 8.86 -16.37 -9.05
N ARG A 389 9.78 -17.23 -9.51
CA ARG A 389 10.89 -16.85 -10.40
C ARG A 389 10.38 -16.33 -11.73
N ALA A 390 9.39 -16.99 -12.34
CA ALA A 390 8.76 -16.53 -13.57
C ALA A 390 8.09 -15.17 -13.40
N PHE A 391 7.38 -14.97 -12.29
CA PHE A 391 6.72 -13.71 -11.95
C PHE A 391 7.72 -12.56 -11.76
N VAL A 392 8.80 -12.78 -11.02
CA VAL A 392 9.87 -11.79 -10.83
C VAL A 392 10.59 -11.49 -12.15
N THR A 393 10.81 -12.50 -12.98
CA THR A 393 11.40 -12.32 -14.32
C THR A 393 10.52 -11.45 -15.22
N GLY A 394 9.18 -11.61 -15.14
CA GLY A 394 8.24 -10.76 -15.85
C GLY A 394 8.31 -9.30 -15.40
N MET A 395 8.35 -9.04 -14.08
CA MET A 395 8.56 -7.69 -13.55
C MET A 395 9.88 -7.08 -14.05
N ALA A 396 10.96 -7.87 -14.06
CA ALA A 396 12.26 -7.43 -14.57
C ALA A 396 12.19 -7.09 -16.07
N GLY A 397 11.48 -7.89 -16.86
CA GLY A 397 11.24 -7.65 -18.28
C GLY A 397 10.50 -6.34 -18.53
N THR A 398 9.44 -6.07 -17.76
CA THR A 398 8.72 -4.80 -17.83
C THR A 398 9.63 -3.61 -17.54
N LEU A 399 10.40 -3.65 -16.45
CA LEU A 399 11.30 -2.55 -16.08
C LEU A 399 12.41 -2.32 -17.12
N ARG A 400 12.97 -3.38 -17.71
CA ARG A 400 13.95 -3.24 -18.81
C ARG A 400 13.37 -2.55 -20.03
N GLY A 401 12.07 -2.70 -20.30
CA GLY A 401 11.36 -1.98 -21.35
C GLY A 401 11.13 -0.50 -21.04
N TRP A 402 11.37 -0.05 -19.81
CA TRP A 402 11.20 1.32 -19.37
C TRP A 402 12.57 2.03 -19.38
N GLY A 403 12.92 2.59 -20.55
CA GLY A 403 14.17 3.32 -20.75
C GLY A 403 14.35 4.51 -19.82
N ALA A 404 15.60 4.98 -19.71
CA ALA A 404 15.92 6.24 -19.05
C ALA A 404 15.28 7.41 -19.81
N ASP A 405 14.91 8.48 -19.12
CA ASP A 405 14.18 9.61 -19.73
C ASP A 405 15.11 10.62 -20.44
N GLY A 406 16.43 10.38 -20.38
CA GLY A 406 17.46 11.13 -21.11
C GLY A 406 18.06 12.33 -20.38
N ASP A 407 17.43 12.82 -19.29
CA ASP A 407 17.99 13.89 -18.45
C ASP A 407 19.06 13.32 -17.49
N GLY A 408 20.32 13.44 -17.91
CA GLY A 408 21.48 12.95 -17.16
C GLY A 408 21.55 13.43 -15.69
N PRO A 409 21.39 14.74 -15.42
CA PRO A 409 21.28 15.26 -14.06
C PRO A 409 20.18 14.63 -13.20
N VAL A 410 18.98 14.44 -13.74
CA VAL A 410 17.86 13.81 -12.99
C VAL A 410 18.17 12.34 -12.68
N GLU A 411 18.65 11.59 -13.67
CA GLU A 411 19.03 10.18 -13.49
C GLU A 411 20.21 10.01 -12.54
N ALA A 412 21.16 10.96 -12.52
CA ALA A 412 22.25 10.98 -11.55
C ALA A 412 21.74 11.25 -10.12
N ALA A 413 20.88 12.25 -9.94
CA ALA A 413 20.30 12.58 -8.65
C ALA A 413 19.44 11.43 -8.09
N ALA A 414 18.65 10.76 -8.94
CA ALA A 414 17.85 9.62 -8.52
C ALA A 414 18.72 8.44 -8.05
N ARG A 415 19.84 8.17 -8.73
CA ARG A 415 20.82 7.16 -8.31
C ARG A 415 21.50 7.54 -7.01
N ASP A 416 21.94 8.79 -6.84
CA ASP A 416 22.55 9.27 -5.59
C ASP A 416 21.62 9.07 -4.40
N VAL A 417 20.35 9.43 -4.53
CA VAL A 417 19.34 9.24 -3.45
C VAL A 417 19.11 7.75 -3.20
N ALA A 418 19.08 6.91 -4.24
CA ALA A 418 18.91 5.47 -4.09
C ALA A 418 20.13 4.78 -3.46
N ASP A 419 21.34 5.24 -3.76
CA ASP A 419 22.60 4.75 -3.19
C ASP A 419 22.78 5.22 -1.75
N GLY A 420 22.43 6.46 -1.44
CA GLY A 420 22.47 6.96 -0.06
C GLY A 420 21.50 6.19 0.84
N GLY A 421 20.27 6.01 0.38
CA GLY A 421 19.27 5.19 1.08
C GLY A 421 19.71 3.73 1.27
N ALA A 422 20.49 3.18 0.32
CA ALA A 422 21.08 1.85 0.44
C ALA A 422 22.10 1.76 1.57
N VAL A 423 23.05 2.70 1.61
CA VAL A 423 24.09 2.79 2.64
C VAL A 423 23.45 2.99 4.01
N ARG A 424 22.49 3.92 4.11
CA ARG A 424 21.75 4.21 5.34
C ARG A 424 21.01 2.99 5.87
N TRP A 425 20.37 2.22 4.98
CA TRP A 425 19.69 0.99 5.38
C TRP A 425 20.68 -0.02 5.92
N ALA A 426 21.83 -0.18 5.27
CA ALA A 426 22.88 -1.10 5.70
C ALA A 426 23.44 -0.69 7.08
N LEU A 427 23.71 0.60 7.30
CA LEU A 427 24.15 1.11 8.60
C LEU A 427 23.13 0.89 9.72
N ALA A 428 21.84 0.85 9.40
CA ALA A 428 20.78 0.63 10.38
C ALA A 428 20.50 -0.85 10.69
N ASN A 429 20.87 -1.77 9.78
CA ASN A 429 20.40 -3.16 9.84
C ASN A 429 21.49 -4.23 9.70
N LEU A 430 22.71 -3.87 9.31
CA LEU A 430 23.83 -4.81 9.21
C LEU A 430 24.73 -4.65 10.43
N ALA A 431 25.09 -5.79 11.02
CA ALA A 431 26.09 -5.89 12.06
C ALA A 431 27.20 -6.85 11.60
N PRO A 432 28.47 -6.41 11.58
CA PRO A 432 29.59 -7.31 11.33
C PRO A 432 29.79 -8.24 12.54
N VAL A 433 30.52 -9.34 12.34
CA VAL A 433 30.95 -10.21 13.44
C VAL A 433 32.09 -9.51 14.19
N ASP A 434 31.96 -9.32 15.50
CA ASP A 434 32.92 -8.54 16.30
C ASP A 434 34.35 -9.11 16.23
N ASP A 435 34.51 -10.43 16.27
CA ASP A 435 35.81 -11.09 16.16
C ASP A 435 36.49 -10.80 14.81
N ASP A 436 35.72 -10.79 13.71
CA ASP A 436 36.23 -10.45 12.38
C ASP A 436 36.66 -8.98 12.32
N VAL A 437 35.92 -8.07 12.98
CA VAL A 437 36.30 -6.66 13.07
C VAL A 437 37.63 -6.52 13.80
N ASP A 438 37.81 -7.26 14.90
CA ASP A 438 39.03 -7.21 15.71
C ASP A 438 40.25 -7.81 15.01
N GLU A 439 40.09 -8.95 14.33
CA GLU A 439 41.15 -9.51 13.50
C GLU A 439 41.51 -8.57 12.35
N THR A 440 40.51 -7.99 11.69
CA THR A 440 40.70 -7.05 10.59
C THR A 440 41.40 -5.77 11.06
N ALA A 441 41.02 -5.22 12.21
CA ALA A 441 41.69 -4.07 12.81
C ALA A 441 43.13 -4.40 13.21
N HIS A 442 43.40 -5.61 13.72
CA HIS A 442 44.76 -6.06 14.03
C HIS A 442 45.62 -6.16 12.75
N ALA A 443 45.08 -6.74 11.68
CA ALA A 443 45.74 -6.86 10.38
C ALA A 443 46.10 -5.49 9.79
N TRP A 444 45.18 -4.52 9.87
CA TRP A 444 45.41 -3.14 9.45
C TRP A 444 46.59 -2.51 10.21
N ARG A 445 46.60 -2.57 11.56
CA ARG A 445 47.67 -1.99 12.39
C ARG A 445 49.05 -2.60 12.11
N ARG A 446 49.09 -3.86 11.66
CA ARG A 446 50.31 -4.58 11.26
C ARG A 446 50.77 -4.28 9.83
N GLY A 447 50.05 -3.44 9.09
CA GLY A 447 50.38 -3.09 7.70
C GLY A 447 50.27 -4.28 6.75
N ARG A 448 49.36 -5.23 7.02
CA ARG A 448 49.16 -6.37 6.11
C ARG A 448 48.65 -5.88 4.76
N ARG A 449 49.15 -6.47 3.67
CA ARG A 449 48.77 -6.10 2.29
C ARG A 449 47.33 -6.43 1.93
N SER A 450 46.70 -7.36 2.64
CA SER A 450 45.34 -7.80 2.33
C SER A 450 44.56 -8.02 3.63
N PRO A 451 43.25 -7.72 3.63
CA PRO A 451 42.39 -8.01 4.76
C PRO A 451 42.23 -9.52 4.95
N PRO A 452 42.00 -9.98 6.20
CA PRO A 452 41.58 -11.36 6.43
C PRO A 452 40.20 -11.60 5.79
N PRO A 453 39.80 -12.88 5.58
CA PRO A 453 38.43 -13.22 5.22
C PRO A 453 37.45 -12.65 6.25
N VAL A 454 36.36 -12.03 5.78
CA VAL A 454 35.31 -11.48 6.65
C VAL A 454 33.99 -12.18 6.37
N THR A 455 33.33 -12.63 7.42
CA THR A 455 32.02 -13.28 7.36
C THR A 455 30.97 -12.29 6.84
N PRO A 456 29.94 -12.77 6.09
CA PRO A 456 28.78 -11.93 5.76
C PRO A 456 28.13 -11.36 7.03
N PRO A 457 27.67 -10.09 7.00
CA PRO A 457 27.09 -9.47 8.18
C PRO A 457 25.77 -10.11 8.57
N ALA A 458 25.48 -10.13 9.87
CA ALA A 458 24.15 -10.48 10.35
C ALA A 458 23.18 -9.33 10.03
N VAL A 459 21.95 -9.69 9.63
CA VAL A 459 20.85 -8.72 9.48
C VAL A 459 20.14 -8.62 10.83
N VAL A 460 20.39 -7.53 11.56
CA VAL A 460 19.76 -7.24 12.84
C VAL A 460 18.56 -6.32 12.58
N PRO A 461 17.31 -6.77 12.82
CA PRO A 461 16.15 -5.96 12.50
C PRO A 461 16.09 -4.68 13.36
N GLY A 462 16.14 -3.52 12.71
CA GLY A 462 15.77 -2.26 13.33
C GLY A 462 14.26 -2.13 13.57
N ALA A 463 13.85 -1.08 14.28
CA ALA A 463 12.43 -0.78 14.49
C ALA A 463 11.70 -0.51 13.16
N ALA A 464 10.48 -1.05 13.04
CA ALA A 464 9.62 -0.86 11.87
C ALA A 464 9.28 0.61 11.64
N ARG A 465 9.90 1.23 10.61
CA ARG A 465 9.65 2.63 10.23
C ARG A 465 9.64 2.78 8.70
N PRO A 466 8.76 3.62 8.12
CA PRO A 466 8.83 3.94 6.70
C PRO A 466 10.20 4.53 6.35
N ALA A 467 10.73 4.20 5.17
CA ALA A 467 11.87 4.92 4.63
C ALA A 467 11.38 6.27 4.09
N LEU A 468 11.04 7.18 5.00
CA LEU A 468 10.90 8.58 4.62
C LEU A 468 12.26 9.01 4.10
N THR A 469 12.29 9.73 2.97
CA THR A 469 13.49 10.47 2.59
C THR A 469 13.82 11.35 3.78
N GLY A 470 14.96 11.07 4.42
CA GLY A 470 15.40 11.83 5.57
C GLY A 470 15.41 13.31 5.21
N ASP A 471 15.14 14.12 6.22
CA ASP A 471 15.16 15.57 6.11
C ASP A 471 16.60 16.14 6.18
N THR A 472 17.60 15.25 6.27
CA THR A 472 19.03 15.56 6.46
C THR A 472 19.92 14.74 5.51
N GLY A 473 21.20 15.13 5.43
CA GLY A 473 22.23 14.40 4.69
C GLY A 473 22.25 14.66 3.18
N PRO A 474 23.17 13.97 2.47
CA PRO A 474 23.39 14.19 1.03
C PRO A 474 22.16 13.88 0.18
N GLU A 475 21.34 12.88 0.55
CA GLU A 475 20.14 12.52 -0.21
C GLU A 475 19.12 13.67 -0.20
N ALA A 476 18.89 14.27 0.97
CA ALA A 476 18.01 15.42 1.13
C ALA A 476 18.53 16.64 0.36
N ALA A 477 19.85 16.88 0.43
CA ALA A 477 20.50 17.99 -0.25
C ALA A 477 20.39 17.90 -1.78
N VAL A 478 20.65 16.72 -2.35
CA VAL A 478 20.51 16.45 -3.79
C VAL A 478 19.07 16.66 -4.23
N ARG A 479 18.11 16.05 -3.52
CA ARG A 479 16.68 16.19 -3.85
C ARG A 479 16.21 17.64 -3.77
N ARG A 480 16.55 18.36 -2.68
CA ARG A 480 16.17 19.76 -2.50
C ARG A 480 16.77 20.66 -3.57
N ARG A 481 18.03 20.48 -3.95
CA ARG A 481 18.65 21.27 -5.02
C ARG A 481 17.92 21.04 -6.35
N LEU A 482 17.69 19.78 -6.71
CA LEU A 482 17.02 19.44 -7.96
C LEU A 482 15.62 20.05 -8.04
N LEU A 483 14.84 19.94 -6.96
CA LEU A 483 13.46 20.44 -6.92
C LEU A 483 13.39 21.97 -6.75
N GLY A 484 14.23 22.56 -5.92
CA GLY A 484 14.26 24.02 -5.69
C GLY A 484 14.77 24.82 -6.90
N THR A 485 15.63 24.25 -7.75
CA THR A 485 16.01 24.87 -9.03
C THR A 485 14.88 24.85 -10.06
N ALA A 486 13.99 23.86 -9.99
CA ALA A 486 12.82 23.76 -10.86
C ALA A 486 11.76 24.80 -10.48
N ASP A 487 11.46 24.96 -9.18
CA ASP A 487 10.46 25.94 -8.70
C ASP A 487 10.83 27.38 -9.09
N ARG A 488 12.13 27.73 -9.08
CA ARG A 488 12.61 29.06 -9.53
C ARG A 488 12.49 29.29 -11.03
N ARG A 489 12.57 28.24 -11.86
CA ARG A 489 12.42 28.34 -13.32
C ARG A 489 10.95 28.35 -13.75
N SER A 490 10.07 27.78 -12.94
CA SER A 490 8.61 27.73 -13.18
C SER A 490 7.85 28.92 -12.59
N ALA A 491 8.48 29.74 -11.75
CA ALA A 491 7.87 30.96 -11.19
C ALA A 491 7.61 32.00 -12.31
N ARG A 492 6.34 32.40 -12.46
CA ARG A 492 5.98 33.58 -13.27
C ARG A 492 6.43 34.85 -12.53
N PRO A 493 6.95 35.89 -13.21
CA PRO A 493 7.27 37.16 -12.54
C PRO A 493 6.01 37.73 -11.88
N GLY A 494 6.06 37.96 -10.56
CA GLY A 494 4.97 38.62 -9.80
C GLY A 494 3.90 37.70 -9.19
N VAL A 495 4.07 36.38 -9.22
CA VAL A 495 3.23 35.44 -8.44
C VAL A 495 4.10 34.80 -7.37
N ASP A 496 3.82 35.09 -6.10
CA ASP A 496 4.51 34.42 -4.99
C ASP A 496 4.28 32.91 -5.11
N PRO A 497 5.35 32.09 -5.04
CA PRO A 497 5.20 30.65 -5.08
C PRO A 497 4.33 30.20 -3.91
N VAL A 498 3.29 29.41 -4.21
CA VAL A 498 2.47 28.75 -3.17
C VAL A 498 3.43 27.90 -2.33
N PRO A 499 3.51 28.09 -1.00
CA PRO A 499 4.42 27.33 -0.16
C PRO A 499 4.16 25.84 -0.34
N SER A 500 5.19 25.11 -0.76
CA SER A 500 5.18 23.65 -0.80
C SER A 500 4.96 23.16 0.64
N ARG A 501 3.80 22.53 0.90
CA ARG A 501 3.43 22.01 2.24
C ARG A 501 4.20 20.74 2.65
N THR A 502 5.41 20.56 2.14
CA THR A 502 6.45 19.79 2.85
C THR A 502 6.98 20.70 3.93
N GLY A 503 6.73 20.37 5.19
CA GLY A 503 7.04 21.21 6.35
C GLY A 503 8.38 21.93 6.19
N ASP A 504 8.30 23.24 5.99
CA ASP A 504 9.44 24.16 5.89
C ASP A 504 9.99 24.47 7.29
N ALA A 505 10.08 23.43 8.14
CA ALA A 505 10.99 23.47 9.27
C ALA A 505 12.38 23.56 8.65
N ALA A 506 13.10 24.66 8.91
CA ALA A 506 14.40 24.94 8.33
C ALA A 506 15.33 23.72 8.47
N LEU A 507 15.44 22.93 7.39
CA LEU A 507 16.28 21.74 7.33
C LEU A 507 17.73 22.15 7.56
N HIS A 508 18.37 21.56 8.57
CA HIS A 508 19.79 21.76 8.85
C HIS A 508 20.66 21.02 7.83
N LEU A 509 20.68 21.49 6.59
CA LEU A 509 21.71 21.08 5.62
C LEU A 509 23.02 21.76 5.99
N ASP A 510 24.08 20.99 6.17
CA ASP A 510 25.39 21.54 6.48
C ASP A 510 26.16 21.94 5.20
N GLU A 511 27.42 22.35 5.37
CA GLU A 511 28.27 22.75 4.25
C GLU A 511 28.69 21.58 3.35
N ALA A 512 28.92 20.39 3.92
CA ALA A 512 29.31 19.19 3.18
C ALA A 512 28.16 18.67 2.30
N ASP A 513 26.94 18.68 2.83
CA ASP A 513 25.70 18.36 2.13
C ASP A 513 25.47 19.32 0.95
N ARG A 514 25.68 20.62 1.18
CA ARG A 514 25.60 21.63 0.11
C ARG A 514 26.67 21.41 -0.96
N ALA A 515 27.92 21.15 -0.57
CA ALA A 515 29.01 20.86 -1.49
C ALA A 515 28.73 19.60 -2.33
N TYR A 516 28.19 18.54 -1.71
CA TYR A 516 27.82 17.33 -2.43
C TYR A 516 26.70 17.62 -3.44
N ALA A 517 25.64 18.30 -3.01
CA ALA A 517 24.55 18.68 -3.90
C ALA A 517 25.05 19.59 -5.04
N THR A 518 26.04 20.45 -4.80
CA THR A 518 26.58 21.36 -5.83
C THR A 518 27.52 20.73 -6.84
N GLY A 519 27.95 19.49 -6.59
CA GLY A 519 28.89 18.78 -7.46
C GLY A 519 30.34 18.91 -7.02
N ASP A 520 30.62 19.61 -5.91
CA ASP A 520 31.97 19.71 -5.34
C ASP A 520 32.26 18.49 -4.46
N ALA A 521 32.50 17.36 -5.12
CA ALA A 521 32.80 16.10 -4.44
C ALA A 521 34.07 16.14 -3.57
N PRO A 522 35.16 16.84 -3.94
CA PRO A 522 36.32 17.02 -3.06
C PRO A 522 35.98 17.74 -1.75
N ALA A 523 35.29 18.89 -1.82
CA ALA A 523 34.92 19.64 -0.62
C ALA A 523 33.92 18.86 0.25
N ALA A 524 32.96 18.19 -0.39
CA ALA A 524 32.01 17.31 0.29
C ALA A 524 32.74 16.19 1.05
N LEU A 525 33.65 15.46 0.39
CA LEU A 525 34.40 14.38 1.02
C LEU A 525 35.22 14.91 2.21
N ALA A 526 35.91 16.03 2.05
CA ALA A 526 36.67 16.63 3.15
C ALA A 526 35.77 17.05 4.32
N GLY A 527 34.59 17.59 4.04
CA GLY A 527 33.60 17.96 5.05
C GLY A 527 33.06 16.75 5.83
N TYR A 528 32.67 15.69 5.12
CA TYR A 528 32.20 14.46 5.76
C TYR A 528 33.31 13.74 6.55
N SER A 529 34.54 13.70 6.04
CA SER A 529 35.68 13.15 6.78
C SER A 529 35.93 13.91 8.09
N ARG A 530 35.84 15.25 8.09
CA ARG A 530 35.97 16.05 9.32
C ARG A 530 34.88 15.72 10.35
N ARG A 531 33.63 15.52 9.90
CA ARG A 531 32.53 15.10 10.77
C ARG A 531 32.82 13.75 11.40
N LEU A 532 33.31 12.78 10.62
CA LEU A 532 33.65 11.45 11.12
C LEU A 532 34.86 11.42 12.07
N THR A 533 35.79 12.37 11.97
CA THR A 533 36.84 12.55 12.97
C THR A 533 36.26 12.98 14.33
N GLY A 534 35.20 13.80 14.33
CA GLY A 534 34.53 14.25 15.55
C GLY A 534 33.54 13.23 16.11
N ASP A 535 32.79 12.56 15.24
CA ASP A 535 31.82 11.50 15.57
C ASP A 535 31.90 10.37 14.53
N PRO A 536 32.66 9.28 14.81
CA PRO A 536 32.73 8.10 13.94
C PRO A 536 31.38 7.40 13.72
N GLY A 537 30.36 7.71 14.55
CA GLY A 537 29.00 7.20 14.45
C GLY A 537 28.08 8.01 13.52
N ASP A 538 28.54 9.14 12.98
CA ASP A 538 27.74 10.03 12.14
C ASP A 538 27.29 9.32 10.84
N THR A 539 26.02 8.93 10.81
CA THR A 539 25.43 8.17 9.70
C THR A 539 25.33 9.01 8.42
N ASP A 540 24.99 10.30 8.53
CA ASP A 540 24.87 11.18 7.37
C ASP A 540 26.24 11.40 6.73
N ALA A 541 27.29 11.55 7.55
CA ALA A 541 28.65 11.70 7.07
C ALA A 541 29.18 10.40 6.42
N LEU A 542 28.92 9.23 6.98
CA LEU A 542 29.30 7.95 6.34
C LEU A 542 28.61 7.74 4.99
N VAL A 543 27.32 8.09 4.89
CA VAL A 543 26.60 8.10 3.61
C VAL A 543 27.25 9.07 2.64
N GLY A 544 27.57 10.28 3.10
CA GLY A 544 28.26 11.31 2.33
C GLY A 544 29.63 10.86 1.79
N VAL A 545 30.44 10.21 2.62
CA VAL A 545 31.74 9.64 2.20
C VAL A 545 31.55 8.57 1.12
N ALA A 546 30.59 7.66 1.29
CA ALA A 546 30.31 6.61 0.31
C ALA A 546 29.97 7.20 -1.07
N LEU A 547 29.07 8.18 -1.08
CA LEU A 547 28.60 8.87 -2.28
C LEU A 547 29.71 9.73 -2.94
N ALA A 548 30.42 10.53 -2.15
CA ALA A 548 31.51 11.39 -2.63
C ALA A 548 32.68 10.58 -3.19
N ALA A 549 33.04 9.44 -2.57
CA ALA A 549 34.06 8.52 -3.08
C ALA A 549 33.69 8.00 -4.48
N GLY A 550 32.41 7.66 -4.69
CA GLY A 550 31.90 7.24 -5.99
C GLY A 550 32.07 8.32 -7.06
N ARG A 551 31.68 9.57 -6.76
CA ARG A 551 31.82 10.71 -7.69
C ARG A 551 33.28 11.06 -8.01
N LEU A 552 34.21 10.81 -7.09
CA LEU A 552 35.65 11.00 -7.30
C LEU A 552 36.31 9.84 -8.05
N GLY A 553 35.56 8.85 -8.53
CA GLY A 553 36.11 7.70 -9.26
C GLY A 553 36.83 6.69 -8.38
N ARG A 554 36.69 6.75 -7.05
CA ARG A 554 37.27 5.78 -6.09
C ARG A 554 36.41 4.51 -6.03
N THR A 555 36.24 3.84 -7.16
CA THR A 555 35.24 2.79 -7.39
C THR A 555 35.35 1.59 -6.43
N ALA A 556 36.58 1.16 -6.10
CA ALA A 556 36.84 0.09 -5.15
C ALA A 556 36.36 0.45 -3.73
N ALA A 557 36.76 1.63 -3.24
CA ALA A 557 36.34 2.13 -1.93
C ALA A 557 34.83 2.37 -1.86
N ALA A 558 34.27 3.03 -2.87
CA ALA A 558 32.83 3.30 -2.97
C ALA A 558 32.01 2.00 -2.88
N ARG A 559 32.44 0.93 -3.58
CA ARG A 559 31.77 -0.38 -3.53
C ARG A 559 31.74 -0.95 -2.11
N VAL A 560 32.85 -0.90 -1.39
CA VAL A 560 32.92 -1.37 0.00
C VAL A 560 32.06 -0.49 0.91
N LEU A 561 32.14 0.84 0.78
CA LEU A 561 31.32 1.78 1.53
C LEU A 561 29.81 1.63 1.25
N THR A 562 29.42 1.14 0.07
CA THR A 562 28.01 0.88 -0.25
C THR A 562 27.53 -0.49 0.20
N THR A 563 28.39 -1.51 0.18
CA THR A 563 28.01 -2.91 0.46
C THR A 563 28.28 -3.36 1.89
N ARG A 564 29.34 -2.83 2.51
CA ARG A 564 29.78 -3.11 3.88
C ARG A 564 30.06 -1.83 4.70
N PRO A 565 29.16 -0.82 4.70
CA PRO A 565 29.35 0.38 5.53
C PRO A 565 29.37 0.05 7.02
N ASP A 566 28.71 -1.04 7.42
CA ASP A 566 28.72 -1.59 8.78
C ASP A 566 30.14 -1.94 9.25
N LEU A 567 30.91 -2.63 8.40
CA LEU A 567 32.28 -3.03 8.67
C LEU A 567 33.22 -1.84 8.70
N VAL A 568 33.10 -0.92 7.74
CA VAL A 568 33.91 0.31 7.71
C VAL A 568 33.66 1.13 8.98
N ARG A 569 32.39 1.33 9.37
CA ARG A 569 32.04 2.02 10.61
C ARG A 569 32.65 1.34 11.83
N ALA A 570 32.50 0.03 11.95
CA ALA A 570 33.04 -0.73 13.07
C ALA A 570 34.58 -0.64 13.15
N LEU A 571 35.27 -0.70 12.00
CA LEU A 571 36.73 -0.53 11.94
C LEU A 571 37.16 0.89 12.32
N CYS A 572 36.48 1.93 11.86
CA CYS A 572 36.79 3.31 12.26
C CYS A 572 36.60 3.54 13.77
N HIS A 573 35.67 2.82 14.42
CA HIS A 573 35.56 2.84 15.89
C HIS A 573 36.75 2.15 16.57
N ARG A 574 37.24 1.02 16.03
CA ARG A 574 38.42 0.31 16.55
C ARG A 574 39.75 0.96 16.15
N LEU A 575 39.75 1.83 15.15
CA LEU A 575 40.91 2.52 14.59
C LEU A 575 40.67 4.04 14.59
N PRO A 576 40.66 4.71 15.76
CA PRO A 576 40.46 6.15 15.85
C PRO A 576 41.46 6.90 14.96
N GLY A 577 40.94 7.79 14.10
CA GLY A 577 41.73 8.57 13.15
C GLY A 577 42.03 7.90 11.80
N ALA A 578 41.62 6.64 11.59
CA ALA A 578 41.71 6.02 10.27
C ALA A 578 40.73 6.69 9.28
N ASP A 579 41.21 7.01 8.07
CA ASP A 579 40.35 7.52 7.00
C ASP A 579 39.42 6.41 6.49
N PRO A 580 38.09 6.57 6.56
CA PRO A 580 37.13 5.58 6.04
C PRO A 580 37.38 5.21 4.58
N VAL A 581 37.88 6.13 3.75
CA VAL A 581 38.16 5.84 2.33
C VAL A 581 39.40 4.97 2.18
N ALA A 582 40.44 5.19 3.00
CA ALA A 582 41.63 4.34 3.02
C ALA A 582 41.28 2.92 3.50
N VAL A 583 40.52 2.82 4.61
CA VAL A 583 40.02 1.54 5.13
C VAL A 583 39.22 0.79 4.06
N ALA A 584 38.29 1.47 3.40
CA ALA A 584 37.49 0.86 2.33
C ALA A 584 38.32 0.46 1.10
N THR A 585 39.35 1.22 0.75
CA THR A 585 40.26 0.89 -0.35
C THR A 585 41.05 -0.39 -0.07
N TRP A 586 41.57 -0.52 1.15
CA TRP A 586 42.29 -1.71 1.59
C TRP A 586 41.40 -2.95 1.69
N LEU A 587 40.18 -2.80 2.22
CA LEU A 587 39.19 -3.88 2.25
C LEU A 587 38.85 -4.39 0.84
N ALA A 588 38.96 -3.53 -0.18
CA ALA A 588 38.78 -3.92 -1.58
C ALA A 588 40.03 -4.57 -2.20
N GLY A 589 41.11 -4.79 -1.44
CA GLY A 589 42.39 -5.33 -1.91
C GLY A 589 43.38 -4.28 -2.43
N GLY A 590 43.10 -2.98 -2.22
CA GLY A 590 44.03 -1.90 -2.53
C GLY A 590 45.09 -1.70 -1.45
N PRO A 591 46.10 -0.84 -1.69
CA PRO A 591 47.03 -0.43 -0.64
C PRO A 591 46.28 0.30 0.49
N ALA A 592 46.71 0.06 1.73
CA ALA A 592 46.19 0.70 2.94
C ALA A 592 46.54 2.19 3.01
#